data_AF-A0A919ZE00-F1
#
_entry.id   AF-A0A919ZE00-F1
#
_cell.length_a   1.000
_cell.length_b   1.000
_cell.length_c   1.000
_cell.angle_alpha   90.00
_cell.angle_beta   90.00
_cell.angle_gamma   90.00
#
_symmetry.space_group_name_H-M   'P 1'
#
loop_
_entity.id
_entity.type
_entity.pdbx_description
1 polymer ?
#
loop_
_entity_poly.entity_id
_entity_poly.type
_entity_poly.pdbx_seq_one_letter_code
_entity_poly.pdbx_strand_id
1 'polypeptide(L)'
;MFLMLLPTLLFFFINNYLPMVGIYYAFTKFSFNTSLFQAEFVGLQNFKFLWQSGTLMKLTMNTIGYNLAFIVLGNVLAIVVAVLLNEIRGAFFKKITQSVMFLPYFVSFVILSVIVYNMFNYDNGFLNTLLVQFGYEPVDVYNKPYVWIFLIIIFYLWKNLGYSMVIYLATITGISEEYYEAAKIDGANIFQRIWNITLPMLKPTFVILLLFALGSIMKGQFDLFYQLVGNNGILYNTTDILDTYVYRSLKVTFDMGMASAAGVYQSMFGFVLVMTVNTIIRKINEDYALF
;
A
#
# COMPACT_ATOMS: atom_id res chain seq x y z
N MET A 1 -21.28 19.58 -27.22
CA MET A 1 -19.98 19.03 -26.78
C MET A 1 -19.73 19.29 -25.29
N PHE A 2 -19.80 20.54 -24.78
CA PHE A 2 -19.61 20.82 -23.35
C PHE A 2 -20.69 20.24 -22.40
N LEU A 3 -21.93 20.06 -22.86
CA LEU A 3 -23.01 19.44 -22.07
C LEU A 3 -22.74 17.97 -21.67
N MET A 4 -21.93 17.24 -22.44
CA MET A 4 -21.56 15.85 -22.11
C MET A 4 -20.53 15.75 -20.97
N LEU A 5 -19.78 16.83 -20.71
CA LEU A 5 -18.84 16.91 -19.60
C LEU A 5 -19.53 17.23 -18.26
N LEU A 6 -20.75 17.79 -18.33
CA LEU A 6 -21.45 18.31 -17.17
C LEU A 6 -21.72 17.25 -16.07
N PRO A 7 -22.16 16.00 -16.37
CA PRO A 7 -22.30 14.97 -15.34
C PRO A 7 -20.98 14.62 -14.64
N THR A 8 -19.87 14.62 -15.39
CA THR A 8 -18.54 14.32 -14.85
C THR A 8 -18.06 15.45 -13.95
N LEU A 9 -18.18 16.70 -14.41
CA LEU A 9 -17.82 17.88 -13.62
C LEU A 9 -18.65 17.98 -12.32
N LEU A 10 -19.96 17.74 -12.40
CA LEU A 10 -20.82 17.71 -11.22
C LEU A 10 -20.42 16.61 -10.25
N PHE A 11 -20.11 15.41 -10.74
CA PHE A 11 -19.62 14.32 -9.90
C PHE A 11 -18.35 14.71 -9.15
N PHE A 12 -17.36 15.28 -9.84
CA PHE A 12 -16.13 15.75 -9.19
C PHE A 12 -16.38 16.89 -8.21
N PHE A 13 -17.20 17.87 -8.59
CA PHE A 13 -17.54 18.99 -7.73
C PHE A 13 -18.20 18.53 -6.43
N ILE A 14 -19.22 17.68 -6.52
CA ILE A 14 -19.99 17.21 -5.35
C ILE A 14 -19.17 16.25 -4.48
N ASN A 15 -18.39 15.33 -5.08
CA ASN A 15 -17.72 14.27 -4.31
C ASN A 15 -16.28 14.59 -3.93
N ASN A 16 -15.60 15.52 -4.61
CA ASN A 16 -14.19 15.83 -4.34
C ASN A 16 -14.00 17.26 -3.83
N TYR A 17 -14.65 18.27 -4.42
CA TYR A 17 -14.44 19.67 -4.02
C TYR A 17 -15.35 20.11 -2.86
N LEU A 18 -16.62 19.72 -2.86
CA LEU A 18 -17.56 20.10 -1.80
C LEU A 18 -17.13 19.56 -0.41
N PRO A 19 -16.63 18.31 -0.27
CA PRO A 19 -16.09 17.82 1.00
C PRO A 19 -14.86 18.57 1.49
N MET A 20 -14.12 19.29 0.63
CA MET A 20 -12.97 20.10 1.06
C MET A 20 -13.36 21.22 2.01
N VAL A 21 -14.64 21.63 2.04
CA VAL A 21 -15.14 22.56 3.07
C VAL A 21 -14.92 22.00 4.48
N GLY A 22 -14.93 20.67 4.65
CA GLY A 22 -14.64 20.00 5.91
C GLY A 22 -13.20 20.14 6.40
N ILE A 23 -12.26 20.55 5.53
CA ILE A 23 -10.89 20.91 5.94
C ILE A 23 -10.90 22.01 6.99
N TYR A 24 -11.92 22.88 6.99
CA TYR A 24 -12.08 23.92 7.99
C TYR A 24 -12.10 23.38 9.43
N TYR A 25 -12.61 22.16 9.66
CA TYR A 25 -12.57 21.51 10.98
C TYR A 25 -11.15 21.31 11.51
N ALA A 26 -10.14 21.21 10.64
CA ALA A 26 -8.74 21.10 11.08
C ALA A 26 -8.27 22.33 11.87
N PHE A 27 -8.90 23.49 11.65
CA PHE A 27 -8.52 24.77 12.24
C PHE A 27 -9.51 25.27 13.30
N THR A 28 -10.55 24.49 13.61
CA THR A 28 -11.54 24.83 14.62
C THR A 28 -11.57 23.83 15.76
N LYS A 29 -12.11 24.27 16.89
CA LYS A 29 -12.45 23.41 18.01
C LYS A 29 -13.81 22.78 17.76
N PHE A 30 -13.81 21.52 17.35
CA PHE A 30 -15.04 20.80 17.08
C PHE A 30 -15.88 20.64 18.35
N SER A 31 -17.17 20.94 18.25
CA SER A 31 -18.18 20.66 19.26
C SER A 31 -19.48 20.29 18.56
N PHE A 32 -20.18 19.29 19.09
CA PHE A 32 -21.47 18.85 18.55
C PHE A 32 -22.56 19.93 18.61
N ASN A 33 -22.38 20.95 19.45
CA ASN A 33 -23.34 22.02 19.65
C ASN A 33 -23.14 23.22 18.71
N THR A 34 -22.05 23.23 17.93
CA THR A 34 -21.70 24.34 17.04
C THR A 34 -21.70 23.88 15.59
N SER A 35 -22.33 24.65 14.71
CA SER A 35 -22.21 24.41 13.26
C SER A 35 -20.78 24.74 12.78
N LEU A 36 -20.40 24.22 11.61
CA LEU A 36 -19.05 24.33 11.04
C LEU A 36 -18.47 25.75 11.13
N PHE A 37 -19.24 26.76 10.71
CA PHE A 37 -18.78 28.16 10.65
C PHE A 37 -18.96 28.92 11.97
N GLN A 38 -19.61 28.32 12.96
CA GLN A 38 -19.77 28.89 14.31
C GLN A 38 -18.77 28.32 15.30
N ALA A 39 -18.05 27.25 14.93
CA ALA A 39 -17.02 26.65 15.76
C ALA A 39 -15.87 27.64 16.01
N GLU A 40 -15.36 27.64 17.24
CA GLU A 40 -14.25 28.51 17.66
C GLU A 40 -13.01 28.22 16.80
N PHE A 41 -12.47 29.26 16.15
CA PHE A 41 -11.26 29.13 15.34
C PHE A 41 -10.03 29.10 16.24
N VAL A 42 -9.31 27.98 16.24
CA VAL A 42 -8.14 27.72 17.08
C VAL A 42 -6.82 27.70 16.28
N GLY A 43 -6.88 28.03 14.98
CA GLY A 43 -5.71 28.06 14.11
C GLY A 43 -4.99 26.71 14.05
N LEU A 44 -3.70 26.69 14.36
CA LEU A 44 -2.86 25.48 14.25
C LEU A 44 -2.84 24.61 15.52
N GLN A 45 -3.74 24.84 16.48
CA GLN A 45 -3.70 24.15 17.78
C GLN A 45 -3.83 22.62 17.63
N ASN A 46 -4.71 22.13 16.75
CA ASN A 46 -4.90 20.70 16.49
C ASN A 46 -3.60 20.06 15.94
N PHE A 47 -2.94 20.73 14.98
CA PHE A 47 -1.65 20.29 14.43
C PHE A 47 -0.55 20.26 15.50
N LYS A 48 -0.49 21.29 16.34
CA LYS A 48 0.47 21.37 17.45
C LYS A 48 0.28 20.22 18.43
N PHE A 49 -0.96 19.88 18.77
CA PHE A 49 -1.27 18.75 19.63
C PHE A 49 -0.85 17.40 19.03
N LEU A 50 -1.14 17.17 17.75
CA LEU A 50 -0.72 15.96 17.03
C LEU A 50 0.79 15.80 16.98
N TRP A 51 1.52 16.91 16.79
CA TRP A 51 2.98 16.92 16.80
C TRP A 51 3.54 16.67 18.20
N GLN A 52 3.08 17.43 19.20
CA GLN A 52 3.60 17.37 20.57
C GLN A 52 3.30 16.05 21.28
N SER A 53 2.19 15.38 20.94
CA SER A 53 1.88 14.04 21.46
C SER A 53 2.77 12.94 20.88
N GLY A 54 3.58 13.24 19.84
CA GLY A 54 4.38 12.25 19.12
C GLY A 54 3.55 11.32 18.20
N THR A 55 2.23 11.46 18.20
CA THR A 55 1.31 10.66 17.39
C THR A 55 1.61 10.84 15.91
N LEU A 56 1.75 12.09 15.45
CA LEU A 56 1.96 12.39 14.04
C LEU A 56 3.25 11.76 13.49
N MET A 57 4.33 11.81 14.27
CA MET A 57 5.61 11.23 13.85
C MET A 57 5.50 9.69 13.73
N LYS A 58 4.89 9.03 14.72
CA LYS A 58 4.70 7.58 14.70
C LYS A 58 3.85 7.13 13.51
N LEU A 59 2.70 7.79 13.30
CA LEU A 59 1.81 7.47 12.17
C LEU A 59 2.50 7.67 10.83
N THR A 60 3.31 8.73 10.70
CA THR A 60 4.09 9.01 9.49
C THR A 60 5.15 7.96 9.26
N MET A 61 5.93 7.60 10.29
CA MET A 61 6.94 6.55 10.22
C MET A 61 6.33 5.20 9.84
N ASN A 62 5.20 4.82 10.43
CA ASN A 62 4.50 3.58 10.10
C ASN A 62 3.98 3.63 8.66
N THR A 63 3.25 4.69 8.28
CA THR A 63 2.67 4.82 6.93
C THR A 63 3.75 4.73 5.86
N ILE A 64 4.83 5.51 5.99
CA ILE A 64 5.94 5.50 5.04
C ILE A 64 6.71 4.19 5.11
N GLY A 65 7.01 3.68 6.31
CA GLY A 65 7.80 2.46 6.51
C GLY A 65 7.13 1.23 5.88
N TYR A 66 5.82 1.06 6.10
CA TYR A 66 5.06 -0.01 5.46
C TYR A 66 4.97 0.18 3.95
N ASN A 67 4.66 1.38 3.46
CA ASN A 67 4.58 1.62 2.02
C ASN A 67 5.94 1.42 1.33
N LEU A 68 7.06 1.82 1.95
CA LEU A 68 8.39 1.50 1.44
C LEU A 68 8.64 0.00 1.38
N ALA A 69 8.29 -0.74 2.44
CA ALA A 69 8.42 -2.19 2.45
C ALA A 69 7.56 -2.84 1.35
N PHE A 70 6.31 -2.41 1.19
CA PHE A 70 5.40 -2.86 0.14
C PHE A 70 5.95 -2.59 -1.26
N ILE A 71 6.47 -1.39 -1.49
CA ILE A 71 7.04 -0.98 -2.78
C ILE A 71 8.29 -1.80 -3.09
N VAL A 72 9.26 -1.83 -2.18
CA VAL A 72 10.56 -2.48 -2.42
C VAL A 72 10.38 -3.98 -2.55
N LEU A 73 9.78 -4.63 -1.55
CA LEU A 73 9.61 -6.08 -1.55
C LEU A 73 8.62 -6.52 -2.63
N GLY A 74 7.53 -5.77 -2.83
CA GLY A 74 6.53 -6.08 -3.83
C GLY A 74 7.09 -6.07 -5.25
N ASN A 75 7.84 -5.02 -5.61
CA ASN A 75 8.45 -4.94 -6.94
C ASN A 75 9.55 -5.99 -7.14
N VAL A 76 10.44 -6.16 -6.15
CA VAL A 76 11.52 -7.16 -6.24
C VAL A 76 10.95 -8.56 -6.39
N LEU A 77 10.00 -8.95 -5.56
CA LEU A 77 9.37 -10.27 -5.64
C LEU A 77 8.60 -10.45 -6.95
N ALA A 78 7.86 -9.43 -7.40
CA ALA A 78 7.12 -9.49 -8.64
C ALA A 78 8.04 -9.72 -9.86
N ILE A 79 9.17 -9.00 -9.92
CA ILE A 79 10.19 -9.19 -10.98
C ILE A 79 10.79 -10.59 -10.91
N VAL A 80 11.21 -11.03 -9.72
CA VAL A 80 11.80 -12.36 -9.53
C VAL A 80 10.82 -13.45 -10.00
N VAL A 81 9.57 -13.40 -9.55
CA VAL A 81 8.56 -14.40 -9.94
C VAL A 81 8.25 -14.29 -11.44
N ALA A 82 8.17 -13.10 -12.03
CA ALA A 82 7.94 -12.92 -13.46
C ALA A 82 9.06 -13.55 -14.30
N VAL A 83 10.32 -13.32 -13.93
CA VAL A 83 11.48 -13.92 -14.60
C VAL A 83 11.48 -15.43 -14.46
N LEU A 84 11.22 -15.96 -13.25
CA LEU A 84 11.14 -17.41 -13.03
C LEU A 84 10.04 -18.05 -13.87
N LEU A 85 8.84 -17.46 -13.90
CA LEU A 85 7.74 -17.92 -14.75
C LEU A 85 8.06 -17.83 -16.24
N ASN A 86 8.89 -16.88 -16.64
CA ASN A 86 9.31 -16.77 -18.03
C ASN A 86 10.20 -17.94 -18.45
N GLU A 87 11.12 -18.35 -17.57
CA GLU A 87 12.05 -19.45 -17.84
C GLU A 87 11.44 -20.86 -17.66
N ILE A 88 10.30 -20.98 -16.98
CA ILE A 88 9.61 -22.27 -16.81
C ILE A 88 9.17 -22.83 -18.16
N ARG A 89 9.55 -24.09 -18.41
CA ARG A 89 9.12 -24.87 -19.58
C ARG A 89 7.75 -25.51 -19.32
N GLY A 90 6.88 -25.48 -20.33
CA GLY A 90 5.56 -26.11 -20.29
C GLY A 90 4.42 -25.10 -20.12
N ALA A 91 3.71 -24.82 -21.21
CA ALA A 91 2.65 -23.81 -21.27
C ALA A 91 1.52 -24.06 -20.25
N PHE A 92 1.16 -25.32 -20.00
CA PHE A 92 0.12 -25.69 -19.06
C PHE A 92 0.49 -25.36 -17.62
N PHE A 93 1.68 -25.77 -17.17
CA PHE A 93 2.15 -25.49 -15.82
C PHE A 93 2.28 -23.98 -15.61
N LYS A 94 2.91 -23.25 -16.54
CA LYS A 94 3.02 -21.78 -16.50
C LYS A 94 1.66 -21.10 -16.33
N LYS A 95 0.65 -21.52 -17.10
CA LYS A 95 -0.72 -20.98 -17.01
C LYS A 95 -1.38 -21.25 -15.66
N ILE A 96 -1.23 -22.46 -15.11
CA ILE A 96 -1.78 -22.81 -13.79
C ILE A 96 -1.10 -21.99 -12.69
N THR A 97 0.24 -21.93 -12.68
CA THR A 97 0.97 -21.20 -11.65
C THR A 97 0.60 -19.72 -11.67
N GLN A 98 0.46 -19.10 -12.85
CA GLN A 98 -0.02 -17.72 -12.98
C GLN A 98 -1.41 -17.54 -12.36
N SER A 99 -2.37 -18.39 -12.73
CA SER A 99 -3.74 -18.31 -12.20
C SER A 99 -3.79 -18.45 -10.68
N VAL A 100 -3.05 -19.41 -10.12
CA VAL A 100 -3.00 -19.63 -8.66
C VAL A 100 -2.37 -18.45 -7.94
N MET A 101 -1.27 -17.89 -8.47
CA MET A 101 -0.63 -16.72 -7.86
C MET A 101 -1.46 -15.44 -7.98
N PHE A 102 -2.29 -15.33 -9.03
CA PHE A 102 -3.17 -14.17 -9.25
C PHE A 102 -4.46 -14.24 -8.43
N LEU A 103 -4.93 -15.44 -8.06
CA LEU A 103 -6.18 -15.65 -7.32
C LEU A 103 -6.32 -14.82 -6.02
N PRO A 104 -5.29 -14.70 -5.14
CA PRO A 104 -5.36 -13.90 -3.92
C PRO A 104 -5.78 -12.44 -4.15
N TYR A 105 -5.46 -11.89 -5.32
CA TYR A 105 -5.80 -10.51 -5.67
C TYR A 105 -7.31 -10.23 -5.61
N PHE A 106 -8.15 -11.25 -5.85
CA PHE A 106 -9.60 -11.12 -5.80
C PHE A 106 -10.22 -11.30 -4.40
N VAL A 107 -9.45 -11.79 -3.42
CA VAL A 107 -9.93 -11.99 -2.05
C VAL A 107 -10.11 -10.63 -1.37
N SER A 108 -11.30 -10.33 -0.85
CA SER A 108 -11.51 -9.07 -0.12
C SER A 108 -10.72 -9.03 1.20
N PHE A 109 -10.39 -7.83 1.69
CA PHE A 109 -9.69 -7.70 2.97
C PHE A 109 -10.50 -8.22 4.17
N VAL A 110 -11.84 -8.22 4.06
CA VAL A 110 -12.74 -8.82 5.06
C VAL A 110 -12.59 -10.35 5.10
N ILE A 111 -12.55 -11.01 3.94
CA ILE A 111 -12.33 -12.46 3.90
C ILE A 111 -10.93 -12.79 4.41
N LEU A 112 -9.95 -11.98 4.02
CA LEU A 112 -8.57 -12.12 4.51
C LEU A 112 -8.53 -12.03 6.04
N SER A 113 -9.21 -11.09 6.69
CA SER A 113 -9.20 -11.00 8.15
C SER A 113 -9.82 -12.22 8.83
N VAL A 114 -10.86 -12.81 8.24
CA VAL A 114 -11.43 -14.08 8.73
C VAL A 114 -10.42 -15.23 8.60
N ILE A 115 -9.69 -15.32 7.48
CA ILE A 115 -8.64 -16.32 7.29
C ILE A 115 -7.55 -16.13 8.35
N VAL A 116 -7.04 -14.91 8.51
CA VAL A 116 -5.98 -14.56 9.48
C VAL A 116 -6.42 -14.86 10.91
N TYR A 117 -7.67 -14.53 11.27
CA TYR A 117 -8.22 -14.85 12.59
C TYR A 117 -8.28 -16.36 12.83
N ASN A 118 -8.79 -17.15 11.89
CA ASN A 118 -8.82 -18.61 12.01
C ASN A 118 -7.40 -19.24 12.03
N MET A 119 -6.40 -18.57 11.46
CA MET A 119 -5.01 -19.03 11.52
C MET A 119 -4.37 -18.77 12.88
N PHE A 120 -4.59 -17.59 13.47
CA PHE A 120 -3.84 -17.10 14.62
C PHE A 120 -4.66 -16.93 15.91
N ASN A 121 -5.93 -17.32 15.92
CA ASN A 121 -6.74 -17.34 17.14
C ASN A 121 -6.04 -18.16 18.24
N TYR A 122 -6.07 -17.65 19.47
CA TYR A 122 -5.33 -18.27 20.57
C TYR A 122 -5.83 -19.68 20.92
N ASP A 123 -7.15 -19.84 21.06
CA ASP A 123 -7.76 -21.07 21.56
C ASP A 123 -7.84 -22.17 20.50
N ASN A 124 -8.33 -21.82 19.30
CA ASN A 124 -8.66 -22.78 18.24
C ASN A 124 -8.03 -22.43 16.89
N GLY A 125 -7.02 -21.56 16.87
CA GLY A 125 -6.32 -21.20 15.64
C GLY A 125 -5.52 -22.36 15.07
N PHE A 126 -5.40 -22.41 13.74
CA PHE A 126 -4.63 -23.45 13.05
C PHE A 126 -3.18 -23.53 13.56
N LEU A 127 -2.53 -22.38 13.78
CA LEU A 127 -1.15 -22.32 14.29
C LEU A 127 -1.04 -22.96 15.68
N ASN A 128 -1.89 -22.57 16.63
CA ASN A 128 -1.81 -23.07 17.99
C ASN A 128 -2.24 -24.54 18.10
N THR A 129 -3.20 -24.97 17.28
CA THR A 129 -3.56 -26.39 17.16
C THR A 129 -2.35 -27.24 16.77
N LEU A 130 -1.58 -26.81 15.76
CA LEU A 130 -0.36 -27.50 15.36
C LEU A 130 0.72 -27.44 16.45
N LEU A 131 0.95 -26.28 17.06
CA LEU A 131 1.97 -26.14 18.11
C LEU A 131 1.71 -27.10 19.28
N VAL A 132 0.47 -27.16 19.75
CA VAL A 132 0.07 -28.06 20.85
C VAL A 132 0.20 -29.53 20.44
N GLN A 133 -0.14 -29.90 19.19
CA GLN A 133 0.07 -31.26 18.67
C GLN A 133 1.55 -31.67 18.66
N PHE A 134 2.46 -30.73 18.44
CA PHE A 134 3.90 -30.95 18.51
C PHE A 134 4.49 -30.76 19.92
N GLY A 135 3.66 -30.54 20.94
CA GLY A 135 4.07 -30.40 22.35
C GLY A 135 4.60 -29.02 22.74
N TYR A 136 4.38 -27.98 21.93
CA TYR A 136 4.73 -26.60 22.23
C TYR A 136 3.57 -25.82 22.87
N GLU A 137 3.89 -24.75 23.58
CA GLU A 137 2.90 -23.84 24.16
C GLU A 137 2.21 -22.98 23.08
N PRO A 138 0.91 -22.67 23.24
CA PRO A 138 0.19 -21.80 22.33
C PRO A 138 0.73 -20.37 22.37
N VAL A 139 0.71 -19.70 21.22
CA VAL A 139 1.20 -18.33 21.07
C VAL A 139 0.04 -17.37 20.87
N ASP A 140 -0.02 -16.33 21.71
CA ASP A 140 -0.94 -15.22 21.50
C ASP A 140 -0.35 -14.19 20.53
N VAL A 141 -0.64 -14.38 19.24
CA VAL A 141 -0.16 -13.51 18.17
C VAL A 141 -0.78 -12.11 18.26
N TYR A 142 -2.03 -11.99 18.73
CA TYR A 142 -2.74 -10.71 18.83
C TYR A 142 -2.23 -9.83 19.98
N ASN A 143 -1.44 -10.40 20.91
CA ASN A 143 -0.74 -9.70 21.97
C ASN A 143 0.76 -9.46 21.70
N LYS A 144 1.24 -9.67 20.45
CA LYS A 144 2.66 -9.48 20.06
C LYS A 144 2.83 -8.46 18.93
N PRO A 145 2.93 -7.14 19.23
CA PRO A 145 3.00 -6.07 18.22
C PRO A 145 4.09 -6.26 17.15
N TYR A 146 5.29 -6.68 17.54
CA TYR A 146 6.41 -6.87 16.61
C TYR A 146 6.15 -7.92 15.52
N VAL A 147 5.34 -8.94 15.81
CA VAL A 147 4.99 -9.98 14.82
C VAL A 147 4.10 -9.40 13.71
N TRP A 148 3.22 -8.46 14.08
CA TRP A 148 2.30 -7.82 13.14
C TRP A 148 2.97 -6.93 12.10
N ILE A 149 4.18 -6.43 12.38
CA ILE A 149 5.01 -5.75 11.38
C ILE A 149 5.23 -6.66 10.17
N PHE A 150 5.64 -7.91 10.43
CA PHE A 150 5.92 -8.88 9.37
C PHE A 150 4.64 -9.46 8.75
N LEU A 151 3.64 -9.78 9.56
CA LEU A 151 2.39 -10.37 9.06
C LEU A 151 1.67 -9.43 8.08
N ILE A 152 1.60 -8.14 8.38
CA ILE A 152 0.97 -7.16 7.49
C ILE A 152 1.67 -7.11 6.13
N ILE A 153 3.01 -7.12 6.13
CA ILE A 153 3.81 -7.16 4.90
C ILE A 153 3.55 -8.46 4.13
N ILE A 154 3.60 -9.61 4.81
CA ILE A 154 3.37 -10.91 4.18
C ILE A 154 1.97 -10.97 3.54
N PHE A 155 0.93 -10.54 4.24
CA PHE A 155 -0.43 -10.58 3.71
C PHE A 155 -0.65 -9.59 2.57
N TYR A 156 -0.04 -8.40 2.65
CA TYR A 156 -0.02 -7.46 1.54
C TYR A 156 0.64 -8.09 0.29
N LEU A 157 1.83 -8.68 0.46
CA LEU A 157 2.57 -9.29 -0.64
C LEU A 157 1.82 -10.50 -1.20
N TRP A 158 1.35 -11.41 -0.36
CA TRP A 158 0.56 -12.58 -0.78
C TRP A 158 -0.63 -12.17 -1.64
N LYS A 159 -1.35 -11.12 -1.25
CA LYS A 159 -2.52 -10.63 -1.97
C LYS A 159 -2.18 -9.97 -3.31
N ASN A 160 -1.10 -9.19 -3.37
CA ASN A 160 -0.80 -8.32 -4.52
C ASN A 160 0.26 -8.87 -5.49
N LEU A 161 1.08 -9.82 -5.04
CA LEU A 161 2.23 -10.33 -5.79
C LEU A 161 1.85 -10.84 -7.18
N GLY A 162 0.79 -11.65 -7.28
CA GLY A 162 0.35 -12.18 -8.57
C GLY A 162 -0.03 -11.10 -9.56
N TYR A 163 -0.72 -10.05 -9.10
CA TYR A 163 -1.11 -8.93 -9.96
C TYR A 163 0.10 -8.14 -10.45
N SER A 164 1.00 -7.75 -9.56
CA SER A 164 2.22 -7.03 -9.92
C SER A 164 3.13 -7.85 -10.83
N MET A 165 3.24 -9.16 -10.59
CA MET A 165 4.02 -10.07 -11.42
C MET A 165 3.52 -10.12 -12.87
N VAL A 166 2.20 -10.12 -13.09
CA VAL A 166 1.62 -10.18 -14.44
C VAL A 166 2.05 -8.97 -15.29
N ILE A 167 2.16 -7.79 -14.68
CA ILE A 167 2.61 -6.57 -15.39
C ILE A 167 4.06 -6.73 -15.88
N TYR A 168 4.95 -7.21 -15.02
CA TYR A 168 6.34 -7.48 -15.40
C TYR A 168 6.44 -8.60 -16.43
N LEU A 169 5.69 -9.68 -16.24
CA LEU A 169 5.67 -10.80 -17.17
C LEU A 169 5.20 -10.36 -18.57
N ALA A 170 4.16 -9.52 -18.66
CA ALA A 170 3.68 -8.97 -19.92
C ALA A 170 4.77 -8.17 -20.65
N THR A 171 5.59 -7.41 -19.91
CA THR A 171 6.73 -6.69 -20.48
C THR A 171 7.80 -7.68 -20.98
N ILE A 172 8.14 -8.71 -20.20
CA ILE A 172 9.12 -9.73 -20.62
C ILE A 172 8.68 -10.43 -21.91
N THR A 173 7.40 -10.79 -22.00
CA THR A 173 6.84 -11.44 -23.19
C THR A 173 6.78 -10.53 -24.42
N GLY A 174 6.86 -9.21 -24.24
CA GLY A 174 6.92 -8.24 -25.33
C GLY A 174 8.34 -8.03 -25.90
N ILE A 175 9.37 -8.61 -25.27
CA ILE A 175 10.75 -8.54 -25.76
C ILE A 175 10.90 -9.47 -26.96
N SER A 176 11.47 -8.96 -28.06
CA SER A 176 11.74 -9.76 -29.27
C SER A 176 12.59 -10.99 -28.95
N GLU A 177 12.18 -12.16 -29.45
CA GLU A 177 12.91 -13.42 -29.27
C GLU A 177 14.32 -13.37 -29.90
N GLU A 178 14.52 -12.55 -30.93
CA GLU A 178 15.80 -12.36 -31.63
C GLU A 178 16.95 -12.01 -30.69
N TYR A 179 16.71 -11.17 -29.67
CA TYR A 179 17.74 -10.84 -28.67
C TYR A 179 18.19 -12.07 -27.89
N TYR A 180 17.24 -12.94 -27.52
CA TYR A 180 17.53 -14.15 -26.75
C TYR A 180 18.16 -15.25 -27.61
N GLU A 181 17.83 -15.31 -28.90
CA GLU A 181 18.43 -16.25 -29.85
C GLU A 181 19.87 -15.86 -30.21
N ALA A 182 20.11 -14.59 -30.52
CA ALA A 182 21.46 -14.07 -30.77
C ALA A 182 22.39 -14.35 -29.57
N ALA A 183 21.92 -14.07 -28.35
CA ALA A 183 22.69 -14.37 -27.14
C ALA A 183 22.96 -15.87 -26.93
N LYS A 184 22.03 -16.76 -27.32
CA LYS A 184 22.27 -18.21 -27.28
C LYS A 184 23.35 -18.63 -28.30
N ILE A 185 23.35 -18.02 -29.49
CA ILE A 185 24.38 -18.26 -30.51
C ILE A 185 25.76 -17.84 -30.00
N ASP A 186 25.83 -16.73 -29.26
CA ASP A 186 27.05 -16.26 -28.58
C ASP A 186 27.43 -17.07 -27.33
N GLY A 187 26.69 -18.14 -27.00
CA GLY A 187 26.98 -19.03 -25.88
C GLY A 187 26.54 -18.50 -24.51
N ALA A 188 25.68 -17.49 -24.45
CA ALA A 188 25.20 -16.92 -23.19
C ALA A 188 24.29 -17.90 -22.43
N ASN A 189 24.61 -18.13 -21.16
CA ASN A 189 23.80 -18.95 -20.26
C ASN A 189 22.52 -18.22 -19.80
N ILE A 190 21.63 -18.91 -19.08
CA ILE A 190 20.34 -18.37 -18.64
C ILE A 190 20.52 -17.11 -17.77
N PHE A 191 21.44 -17.15 -16.79
CA PHE A 191 21.67 -16.02 -15.88
C PHE A 191 22.25 -14.81 -16.61
N GLN A 192 23.13 -15.02 -17.59
CA GLN A 192 23.66 -13.95 -18.43
C GLN A 192 22.56 -13.29 -19.26
N ARG A 193 21.62 -14.05 -19.81
CA ARG A 193 20.48 -13.49 -20.55
C ARG A 193 19.53 -12.71 -19.64
N ILE A 194 19.25 -13.22 -18.44
CA ILE A 194 18.44 -12.50 -17.44
C ILE A 194 19.10 -11.16 -17.08
N TRP A 195 20.40 -11.18 -16.75
CA TRP A 195 21.10 -10.00 -16.26
C TRP A 195 21.37 -8.95 -17.36
N ASN A 196 21.70 -9.38 -18.58
CA ASN A 196 22.13 -8.47 -19.63
C ASN A 196 21.03 -8.12 -20.64
N ILE A 197 19.91 -8.85 -20.67
CA ILE A 197 18.80 -8.60 -21.60
C ILE A 197 17.52 -8.33 -20.81
N THR A 198 17.03 -9.30 -20.03
CA THR A 198 15.71 -9.21 -19.40
C THR A 198 15.62 -8.06 -18.40
N LEU A 199 16.54 -7.98 -17.43
CA LEU A 199 16.51 -6.94 -16.39
C LEU A 199 16.72 -5.52 -16.97
N PRO A 200 17.67 -5.28 -17.89
CA PRO A 200 17.82 -3.98 -18.54
C PRO A 200 16.57 -3.55 -19.32
N MET A 201 15.93 -4.47 -20.04
CA MET A 201 14.71 -4.17 -20.80
C MET A 201 13.47 -4.01 -19.90
N LEU A 202 13.46 -4.57 -18.69
CA LEU A 202 12.42 -4.34 -17.69
C LEU A 202 12.55 -3.01 -16.96
N LYS A 203 13.72 -2.37 -16.99
CA LYS A 203 14.02 -1.14 -16.24
C LYS A 203 12.99 -0.02 -16.47
N PRO A 204 12.53 0.28 -17.71
CA PRO A 204 11.53 1.33 -17.92
C PRO A 204 10.21 1.04 -17.19
N THR A 205 9.70 -0.20 -17.30
CA THR A 205 8.48 -0.63 -16.61
C THR A 205 8.63 -0.53 -15.09
N PHE A 206 9.76 -1.00 -14.54
CA PHE A 206 10.04 -0.88 -13.11
C PHE A 206 10.05 0.57 -12.63
N VAL A 207 10.72 1.47 -13.37
CA VAL A 207 10.80 2.90 -13.02
C VAL A 207 9.41 3.53 -13.00
N ILE A 208 8.59 3.27 -14.02
CA ILE A 208 7.21 3.79 -14.11
C ILE A 208 6.34 3.30 -12.95
N LEU A 209 6.39 2.00 -12.62
CA LEU A 209 5.61 1.44 -11.52
C LEU A 209 6.09 1.96 -10.16
N LEU A 210 7.41 2.09 -9.99
CA LEU A 210 8.01 2.67 -8.79
C LEU A 210 7.54 4.11 -8.58
N LEU A 211 7.54 4.90 -9.64
CA LEU A 211 7.06 6.28 -9.66
C LEU A 211 5.60 6.41 -9.23
N PHE A 212 4.72 5.62 -9.84
CA PHE A 212 3.30 5.62 -9.47
C PHE A 212 3.12 5.24 -8.01
N ALA A 213 3.89 4.25 -7.51
CA ALA A 213 3.80 3.84 -6.13
C ALA A 213 4.30 4.94 -5.16
N LEU A 214 5.42 5.59 -5.48
CA LEU A 214 5.95 6.73 -4.72
C LEU A 214 5.00 7.94 -4.73
N GLY A 215 4.30 8.17 -5.86
CA GLY A 215 3.22 9.15 -5.99
C GLY A 215 2.11 8.98 -4.96
N SER A 216 1.95 7.77 -4.42
CA SER A 216 0.92 7.42 -3.45
C SER A 216 1.48 6.99 -2.09
N ILE A 217 2.76 7.28 -1.79
CA ILE A 217 3.44 6.76 -0.60
C ILE A 217 2.83 7.20 0.74
N MET A 218 2.11 8.32 0.76
CA MET A 218 1.39 8.78 1.95
C MET A 218 -0.02 8.20 2.06
N LYS A 219 -0.53 7.55 1.02
CA LYS A 219 -1.79 6.80 1.06
C LYS A 219 -1.50 5.42 1.64
N GLY A 220 -2.01 5.16 2.83
CA GLY A 220 -1.86 3.87 3.47
C GLY A 220 -2.84 2.85 2.92
N GLN A 221 -2.62 1.58 3.29
CA GLN A 221 -3.50 0.47 2.95
C GLN A 221 -4.64 0.35 3.98
N PHE A 222 -5.50 1.38 4.10
CA PHE A 222 -6.54 1.46 5.14
C PHE A 222 -7.27 0.13 5.37
N ASP A 223 -7.81 -0.47 4.30
CA ASP A 223 -8.58 -1.70 4.41
C ASP A 223 -7.77 -2.88 4.97
N LEU A 224 -6.50 -3.01 4.58
CA LEU A 224 -5.62 -4.05 5.11
C LEU A 224 -5.44 -3.89 6.63
N PHE A 225 -5.04 -2.70 7.07
CA PHE A 225 -4.75 -2.44 8.48
C PHE A 225 -6.02 -2.51 9.33
N TYR A 226 -7.09 -1.88 8.87
CA TYR A 226 -8.36 -1.84 9.59
C TYR A 226 -8.97 -3.23 9.72
N GLN A 227 -8.99 -4.04 8.65
CA GLN A 227 -9.60 -5.38 8.71
C GLN A 227 -8.77 -6.35 9.53
N LEU A 228 -7.44 -6.26 9.49
CA LEU A 228 -6.57 -7.20 10.20
C LEU A 228 -6.40 -6.86 11.69
N VAL A 229 -6.29 -5.57 12.02
CA VAL A 229 -6.01 -5.11 13.39
C VAL A 229 -7.27 -4.64 14.11
N GLY A 230 -8.20 -4.02 13.39
CA GLY A 230 -9.44 -3.48 13.92
C GLY A 230 -9.23 -2.55 15.12
N ASN A 231 -9.87 -2.91 16.23
CA ASN A 231 -9.84 -2.14 17.47
C ASN A 231 -8.82 -2.66 18.50
N ASN A 232 -7.86 -3.50 18.09
CA ASN A 232 -6.84 -4.03 19.00
C ASN A 232 -5.78 -2.95 19.31
N GLY A 233 -6.00 -2.22 20.41
CA GLY A 233 -5.12 -1.15 20.86
C GLY A 233 -3.69 -1.57 21.21
N ILE A 234 -3.46 -2.84 21.51
CA ILE A 234 -2.13 -3.37 21.85
C ILE A 234 -1.20 -3.31 20.63
N LEU A 235 -1.76 -3.49 19.44
CA LEU A 235 -1.02 -3.51 18.18
C LEU A 235 -0.77 -2.11 17.59
N TYR A 236 -1.53 -1.10 18.03
CA TYR A 236 -1.51 0.25 17.43
C TYR A 236 -0.14 0.91 17.41
N ASN A 237 0.71 0.66 18.41
CA ASN A 237 2.04 1.27 18.43
C ASN A 237 2.88 0.89 17.20
N THR A 238 2.68 -0.31 16.63
CA THR A 238 3.43 -0.80 15.47
C THR A 238 2.62 -0.79 14.18
N THR A 239 1.28 -0.86 14.24
CA THR A 239 0.44 -1.05 13.06
C THR A 239 -0.42 0.15 12.69
N ASP A 240 -0.52 1.16 13.54
CA ASP A 240 -1.41 2.29 13.25
C ASP A 240 -0.77 3.23 12.21
N ILE A 241 -1.55 3.59 11.20
CA ILE A 241 -1.18 4.45 10.08
C ILE A 241 -2.10 5.68 10.05
N LEU A 242 -1.75 6.69 9.23
CA LEU A 242 -2.53 7.94 9.17
C LEU A 242 -4.02 7.69 8.84
N ASP A 243 -4.32 6.83 7.88
CA ASP A 243 -5.71 6.55 7.47
C ASP A 243 -6.53 5.88 8.59
N THR A 244 -5.95 4.91 9.30
CA THR A 244 -6.64 4.23 10.41
C THR A 244 -6.83 5.16 11.60
N TYR A 245 -5.87 6.04 11.87
CA TYR A 245 -5.99 7.08 12.87
C TYR A 245 -7.09 8.10 12.53
N VAL A 246 -7.14 8.60 11.28
CA VAL A 246 -8.18 9.53 10.82
C VAL A 246 -9.55 8.89 10.96
N TYR A 247 -9.71 7.65 10.48
CA TYR A 247 -10.97 6.92 10.61
C TYR A 247 -11.39 6.75 12.07
N ARG A 248 -10.47 6.28 12.93
CA ARG A 248 -10.76 6.06 14.36
C ARG A 248 -11.08 7.36 15.08
N SER A 249 -10.38 8.45 14.74
CA SER A 249 -10.64 9.78 15.29
C SER A 249 -12.05 10.27 14.94
N LEU A 250 -12.51 10.01 13.70
CA LEU A 250 -13.87 10.36 13.26
C LEU A 250 -14.96 9.47 13.86
N LYS A 251 -14.74 8.16 13.87
CA LYS A 251 -15.81 7.16 14.13
C LYS A 251 -15.85 6.64 15.55
N VAL A 252 -14.74 6.68 16.28
CA VAL A 252 -14.63 6.09 17.63
C VAL A 252 -14.54 7.18 18.68
N THR A 253 -13.62 8.14 18.52
CA THR A 253 -13.46 9.24 19.48
C THR A 253 -14.29 10.47 19.15
N PHE A 254 -14.87 10.52 17.94
CA PHE A 254 -15.64 11.65 17.42
C PHE A 254 -14.91 13.01 17.46
N ASP A 255 -13.59 12.98 17.31
CA ASP A 255 -12.75 14.16 17.24
C ASP A 255 -12.52 14.54 15.77
N MET A 256 -13.45 15.32 15.21
CA MET A 256 -13.35 15.79 13.83
C MET A 256 -12.19 16.77 13.64
N GLY A 257 -11.82 17.54 14.67
CA GLY A 257 -10.72 18.50 14.58
C GLY A 257 -9.38 17.81 14.38
N MET A 258 -9.09 16.80 15.20
CA MET A 258 -7.87 15.99 15.09
C MET A 258 -7.84 15.17 13.81
N ALA A 259 -8.97 14.57 13.42
CA ALA A 259 -9.07 13.79 12.19
C ALA A 259 -8.78 14.65 10.95
N SER A 260 -9.43 15.80 10.84
CA SER A 260 -9.22 16.72 9.73
C SER A 260 -7.80 17.27 9.72
N ALA A 261 -7.22 17.58 10.88
CA ALA A 261 -5.82 18.04 10.98
C ALA A 261 -4.83 16.97 10.50
N ALA A 262 -5.02 15.70 10.89
CA ALA A 262 -4.19 14.60 10.42
C ALA A 262 -4.34 14.37 8.91
N GLY A 263 -5.56 14.45 8.36
CA GLY A 263 -5.81 14.31 6.92
C GLY A 263 -5.21 15.45 6.09
N VAL A 264 -5.28 16.70 6.58
CA VAL A 264 -4.61 17.86 5.95
C VAL A 264 -3.10 17.68 5.95
N TYR A 265 -2.53 17.27 7.10
CA TYR A 265 -1.11 16.97 7.20
C TYR A 265 -0.69 15.91 6.19
N GLN A 266 -1.40 14.78 6.12
CA GLN A 266 -1.12 13.69 5.20
C GLN A 266 -1.13 14.16 3.74
N SER A 267 -2.13 14.97 3.37
CA SER A 267 -2.29 15.50 2.02
C SER A 267 -1.18 16.50 1.65
N MET A 268 -0.86 17.44 2.55
CA MET A 268 0.21 18.42 2.32
C MET A 268 1.58 17.77 2.25
N PHE A 269 1.89 16.88 3.20
CA PHE A 269 3.16 16.18 3.23
C PHE A 269 3.31 15.27 2.01
N GLY A 270 2.25 14.55 1.63
CA GLY A 270 2.19 13.77 0.41
C GLY A 270 2.46 14.61 -0.82
N PHE A 271 1.77 15.75 -0.97
CA PHE A 271 1.98 16.67 -2.08
C PHE A 271 3.44 17.13 -2.18
N VAL A 272 4.04 17.60 -1.08
CA VAL A 272 5.45 18.04 -1.07
C VAL A 272 6.39 16.90 -1.46
N LEU A 273 6.16 15.69 -0.93
CA LEU A 273 6.98 14.52 -1.22
C LEU A 273 6.89 14.14 -2.70
N VAL A 274 5.69 14.04 -3.26
CA VAL A 274 5.46 13.69 -4.68
C VAL A 274 6.09 14.72 -5.60
N MET A 275 5.91 16.02 -5.32
CA MET A 275 6.54 17.09 -6.11
C MET A 275 8.06 17.01 -6.07
N THR A 276 8.63 16.70 -4.90
CA THR A 276 10.08 16.53 -4.74
C THR A 276 10.59 15.34 -5.53
N VAL A 277 9.95 14.18 -5.42
CA VAL A 277 10.30 12.96 -6.16
C VAL A 277 10.19 13.18 -7.66
N ASN A 278 9.10 13.80 -8.14
CA ASN A 278 8.92 14.11 -9.55
C ASN A 278 10.02 15.04 -10.07
N THR A 279 10.36 16.08 -9.31
CA THR A 279 11.43 17.03 -9.69
C THR A 279 12.80 16.36 -9.79
N ILE A 280 13.11 15.44 -8.87
CA ILE A 280 14.35 14.66 -8.90
C ILE A 280 14.39 13.78 -10.15
N ILE A 281 13.30 13.09 -10.46
CA ILE A 281 13.25 12.15 -11.58
C ILE A 281 13.31 12.87 -12.92
N ARG A 282 12.60 13.99 -13.06
CA ARG A 282 12.69 14.84 -14.25
C ARG A 282 14.11 15.31 -14.55
N LYS A 283 14.93 15.57 -13.52
CA LYS A 283 16.35 15.93 -13.70
C LYS A 283 17.22 14.76 -14.16
N ILE A 284 16.85 13.52 -13.84
CA ILE A 284 17.61 12.32 -14.20
C ILE A 284 17.20 11.85 -15.60
N ASN A 285 15.91 11.81 -15.89
CA ASN A 285 15.36 11.42 -17.18
C ASN A 285 13.96 12.02 -17.37
N GLU A 286 13.80 12.92 -18.35
CA GLU A 286 12.54 13.61 -18.62
C GLU A 286 11.41 12.66 -19.09
N ASP A 287 11.76 11.56 -19.76
CA ASP A 287 10.78 10.59 -20.27
C ASP A 287 10.06 9.82 -19.14
N TYR A 288 10.60 9.88 -17.92
CA TYR A 288 10.03 9.24 -16.74
C TYR A 288 9.36 10.23 -15.77
N ALA A 289 9.24 11.52 -16.11
CA ALA A 289 8.50 12.45 -15.25
C ALA A 289 7.00 12.12 -15.25
N LEU A 290 6.34 12.21 -14.09
CA LEU A 290 4.88 12.01 -13.99
C LEU A 290 4.12 13.19 -14.59
N PHE A 291 4.66 14.40 -14.45
CA PHE A 291 4.16 15.67 -14.99
C PHE A 291 5.31 16.64 -15.24
#